data_AF-A0A2M6P1P6-F1
#
_entry.id   AF-A0A2M6P1P6-F1
#
_cell.length_a   1.000
_cell.length_b   1.000
_cell.length_c   1.000
_cell.angle_alpha   90.00
_cell.angle_beta   90.00
_cell.angle_gamma   90.00
#
_symmetry.space_group_name_H-M   'P 1'
#
loop_
_entity.id
_entity.type
_entity.pdbx_description
1 polymer ?
#
loop_
_entity_poly.entity_id
_entity_poly.type
_entity_poly.pdbx_seq_one_letter_code
_entity_poly.pdbx_strand_id
1 'polypeptide(L)'
;LTKCYDIIPLFDGLTLSVSDRQHIGVVGRNGAGKSTLFQIIMGFEPADSGEVNIHAHTRIGYIRQQVDPFDPEETVINFLMRSSGKEEWACAKLAGQFDLKHEQLTTKIGSFSGGYQMRVKVVDVLLTDPNLLLLDEPTNYLDLSTILLLEQFLQQFSGSFLLISHDREFLNKTCTSILEIAHRKSTYFPQTLEEYLAYKVQQEEFAKRYNKKIAKEQRHLQSFVDRFRYKASKASQAQSKLKQLEKLQTMEIAAPERISTIHIPLVKDKKGTALSVESLTIGYPNNVVAADVTFHIDRGERVAIVGDNGQGKSTLLKTIAGELSPISGSAMFGPHISVGYYAQHVPEML
;
A
#
# COMPACT_ATOMS: atom_id res chain seq x y z
N LEU A 1 20.64 -11.32 1.30
CA LEU A 1 20.52 -10.56 0.03
C LEU A 1 20.89 -9.11 0.28
N THR A 2 21.70 -8.54 -0.61
CA THR A 2 22.01 -7.11 -0.64
C THR A 2 21.71 -6.59 -2.03
N LYS A 3 21.07 -5.42 -2.10
CA LYS A 3 20.74 -4.75 -3.35
C LYS A 3 20.91 -3.24 -3.27
N CYS A 4 21.57 -2.67 -4.26
CA CYS A 4 21.83 -1.25 -4.45
C CYS A 4 21.31 -0.80 -5.82
N TYR A 5 20.77 0.41 -5.88
CA TYR A 5 20.61 1.16 -7.13
C TYR A 5 21.58 2.34 -7.09
N ASP A 6 22.46 2.40 -8.10
CA ASP A 6 23.62 3.30 -8.16
C ASP A 6 24.52 3.18 -6.93
N ILE A 7 24.35 4.08 -5.95
CA ILE A 7 25.15 4.16 -4.71
C ILE A 7 24.27 4.02 -3.46
N ILE A 8 22.95 3.90 -3.64
CA ILE A 8 22.00 3.85 -2.54
C ILE A 8 21.59 2.38 -2.31
N PRO A 9 22.05 1.74 -1.23
CA PRO A 9 21.55 0.42 -0.86
C PRO A 9 20.05 0.51 -0.53
N LEU A 10 19.25 -0.36 -1.14
CA LEU A 10 17.85 -0.56 -0.82
C LEU A 10 17.74 -1.37 0.48
N PHE A 11 18.43 -2.51 0.51
CA PHE A 11 18.56 -3.36 1.69
C PHE A 11 19.91 -4.08 1.68
N ASP A 12 20.45 -4.31 2.87
CA ASP A 12 21.74 -4.96 3.11
C ASP A 12 21.57 -6.08 4.14
N GLY A 13 22.03 -7.29 3.79
CA GLY A 13 21.94 -8.46 4.67
C GLY A 13 20.52 -9.01 4.88
N LEU A 14 19.60 -8.78 3.94
CA LEU A 14 18.22 -9.28 4.05
C LEU A 14 18.22 -10.81 4.14
N THR A 15 17.62 -11.33 5.22
CA THR A 15 17.48 -12.76 5.46
C THR A 15 16.01 -13.06 5.71
N LEU A 16 15.46 -13.96 4.90
CA LEU A 16 14.07 -14.39 4.97
C LEU A 16 14.01 -15.88 4.68
N SER A 17 13.26 -16.61 5.50
CA SER A 17 12.87 -17.99 5.25
C SER A 17 11.37 -18.03 5.19
N VAL A 18 10.83 -18.63 4.13
CA VAL A 18 9.38 -18.76 3.92
C VAL A 18 9.05 -20.24 4.01
N SER A 19 8.40 -20.63 5.10
CA SER A 19 7.94 -22.00 5.32
C SER A 19 6.53 -22.18 4.76
N ASP A 20 6.06 -23.43 4.72
CA ASP A 20 4.70 -23.77 4.30
C ASP A 20 3.65 -23.05 5.15
N ARG A 21 2.57 -22.58 4.51
CA ARG A 21 1.43 -21.88 5.11
C ARG A 21 1.80 -20.58 5.85
N GLN A 22 2.92 -19.95 5.49
CA GLN A 22 3.28 -18.64 6.01
C GLN A 22 2.66 -17.51 5.18
N HIS A 23 1.94 -16.63 5.85
CA HIS A 23 1.31 -15.45 5.26
C HIS A 23 2.07 -14.21 5.75
N ILE A 24 2.91 -13.64 4.89
CA ILE A 24 3.88 -12.60 5.24
C ILE A 24 3.48 -11.29 4.57
N GLY A 25 3.17 -10.27 5.37
CA GLY A 25 3.01 -8.90 4.88
C GLY A 25 4.36 -8.20 4.76
N VAL A 26 4.71 -7.70 3.58
CA VAL A 26 5.94 -6.96 3.34
C VAL A 26 5.65 -5.47 3.41
N VAL A 27 6.15 -4.81 4.45
CA VAL A 27 5.90 -3.40 4.74
C VAL A 27 7.18 -2.57 4.67
N GLY A 28 7.03 -1.29 4.38
CA GLY A 28 8.16 -0.36 4.24
C GLY A 28 7.78 0.83 3.36
N ARG A 29 8.60 1.88 3.38
CA ARG A 29 8.34 3.08 2.55
C ARG A 29 8.32 2.77 1.06
N ASN A 30 7.77 3.72 0.29
CA ASN A 30 7.97 3.76 -1.16
C ASN A 30 9.47 3.94 -1.44
N GLY A 31 9.99 3.14 -2.36
CA GLY A 31 11.43 3.10 -2.65
C GLY A 31 12.28 2.30 -1.66
N ALA A 32 11.69 1.59 -0.67
CA ALA A 32 12.45 0.71 0.22
C ALA A 32 12.95 -0.58 -0.47
N GLY A 33 12.52 -0.86 -1.70
CA GLY A 33 12.91 -2.06 -2.45
C GLY A 33 11.97 -3.26 -2.29
N LYS A 34 10.72 -3.06 -1.85
CA LYS A 34 9.73 -4.15 -1.70
C LYS A 34 9.47 -4.88 -3.02
N SER A 35 9.11 -4.14 -4.08
CA SER A 35 8.89 -4.71 -5.42
C SER A 35 10.19 -5.30 -6.01
N THR A 36 11.33 -4.65 -5.75
CA THR A 36 12.66 -5.16 -6.14
C THR A 36 12.97 -6.51 -5.48
N LEU A 37 12.58 -6.71 -4.22
CA LEU A 37 12.72 -8.02 -3.57
C LEU A 37 11.96 -9.11 -4.33
N PHE A 38 10.72 -8.85 -4.78
CA PHE A 38 9.96 -9.81 -5.57
C PHE A 38 10.59 -10.07 -6.94
N GLN A 39 11.13 -9.03 -7.59
CA GLN A 39 11.86 -9.17 -8.85
C GLN A 39 13.11 -10.05 -8.70
N ILE A 40 13.83 -9.92 -7.58
CA ILE A 40 14.98 -10.76 -7.25
C ILE A 40 14.56 -12.21 -6.97
N ILE A 41 13.49 -12.42 -6.19
CA ILE A 41 12.97 -13.77 -5.90
C ILE A 41 12.58 -14.49 -7.20
N MET A 42 11.97 -13.76 -8.13
CA MET A 42 11.55 -14.31 -9.42
C MET A 42 12.68 -14.44 -10.44
N GLY A 43 13.90 -13.98 -10.13
CA GLY A 43 15.06 -14.03 -11.03
C GLY A 43 15.01 -13.02 -12.19
N PHE A 44 14.11 -12.03 -12.14
CA PHE A 44 14.06 -10.95 -13.15
C PHE A 44 15.16 -9.92 -12.95
N GLU A 45 15.65 -9.78 -11.72
CA GLU A 45 16.75 -8.88 -11.38
C GLU A 45 17.78 -9.60 -10.51
N PRO A 46 19.09 -9.50 -10.78
CA PRO A 46 20.10 -10.09 -9.90
C PRO A 46 20.23 -9.31 -8.59
N ALA A 47 20.50 -10.03 -7.51
CA ALA A 47 21.01 -9.43 -6.28
C ALA A 47 22.51 -9.11 -6.43
N ASP A 48 22.99 -8.07 -5.75
CA ASP A 48 24.42 -7.73 -5.79
C ASP A 48 25.24 -8.68 -4.90
N SER A 49 24.61 -9.21 -3.85
CA SER A 49 25.21 -10.22 -2.96
C SER A 49 24.14 -11.09 -2.28
N GLY A 50 24.53 -12.32 -1.94
CA GLY A 50 23.67 -13.36 -1.38
C GLY A 50 22.97 -14.20 -2.46
N GLU A 51 22.19 -15.18 -2.02
CA GLU A 51 21.52 -16.14 -2.88
C GLU A 51 20.03 -16.27 -2.53
N VAL A 52 19.23 -16.62 -3.53
CA VAL A 52 17.83 -17.02 -3.37
C VAL A 52 17.75 -18.51 -3.64
N ASN A 53 17.40 -19.29 -2.62
CA ASN A 53 17.22 -20.73 -2.74
C ASN A 53 15.72 -21.04 -2.79
N ILE A 54 15.26 -21.60 -3.92
CA ILE A 54 13.87 -21.99 -4.14
C ILE A 54 13.83 -23.51 -4.22
N HIS A 55 12.95 -24.15 -3.45
CA HIS A 55 12.80 -25.60 -3.50
C HIS A 55 12.26 -26.05 -4.87
N ALA A 56 12.72 -27.21 -5.35
CA ALA A 56 12.42 -27.72 -6.69
C ALA A 56 10.92 -27.92 -6.99
N HIS A 57 10.09 -28.09 -5.95
CA HIS A 57 8.64 -28.27 -6.07
C HIS A 57 7.85 -26.98 -5.81
N THR A 58 8.52 -25.84 -5.59
CA THR A 58 7.86 -24.55 -5.42
C THR A 58 7.35 -24.05 -6.76
N ARG A 59 6.05 -23.79 -6.84
CA ARG A 59 5.38 -23.15 -7.98
C ARG A 59 4.98 -21.75 -7.54
N ILE A 60 5.65 -20.75 -8.09
CA ILE A 60 5.46 -19.36 -7.70
C ILE A 60 4.45 -18.70 -8.63
N GLY A 61 3.38 -18.19 -8.05
CA GLY A 61 2.46 -17.28 -8.71
C GLY A 61 2.84 -15.84 -8.39
N TYR A 62 2.99 -14.98 -9.39
CA TYR A 62 3.41 -13.60 -9.17
C TYR A 62 2.49 -12.60 -9.87
N ILE A 63 1.90 -11.70 -9.09
CA ILE A 63 1.12 -10.57 -9.60
C ILE A 63 1.94 -9.28 -9.50
N ARG A 64 2.20 -8.66 -10.65
CA ARG A 64 2.97 -7.41 -10.80
C ARG A 64 2.05 -6.21 -11.00
N GLN A 65 2.46 -5.06 -10.44
CA GLN A 65 1.72 -3.81 -10.52
C GLN A 65 1.66 -3.17 -11.94
N GLN A 66 2.71 -3.33 -12.77
CA GLN A 66 2.89 -2.49 -13.97
C GLN A 66 3.02 -3.24 -15.30
N VAL A 67 2.85 -4.57 -15.31
CA VAL A 67 2.91 -5.36 -16.54
C VAL A 67 1.62 -6.15 -16.67
N ASP A 68 0.86 -5.86 -17.72
CA ASP A 68 -0.26 -6.68 -18.14
C ASP A 68 0.28 -7.87 -18.96
N PRO A 69 0.00 -9.12 -18.55
CA PRO A 69 0.44 -10.30 -19.30
C PRO A 69 -0.45 -10.59 -20.54
N PHE A 70 -1.48 -9.78 -20.76
CA PHE A 70 -2.52 -10.00 -21.75
C PHE A 70 -2.45 -9.01 -22.92
N ASP A 71 -2.87 -9.47 -24.09
CA ASP A 71 -3.16 -8.59 -25.22
C ASP A 71 -4.54 -7.94 -25.00
N PRO A 72 -4.66 -6.60 -25.06
CA PRO A 72 -5.95 -5.91 -24.90
C PRO A 72 -7.05 -6.40 -25.85
N GLU A 73 -6.69 -6.93 -27.02
CA GLU A 73 -7.63 -7.41 -28.03
C GLU A 73 -8.04 -8.88 -27.83
N GLU A 74 -7.34 -9.60 -26.95
CA GLU A 74 -7.66 -10.99 -26.60
C GLU A 74 -8.87 -11.05 -25.66
N THR A 75 -9.72 -12.06 -25.85
CA THR A 75 -10.83 -12.32 -24.92
C THR A 75 -10.33 -12.93 -23.63
N VAL A 76 -10.99 -12.64 -22.51
CA VAL A 76 -10.62 -13.17 -21.18
C VAL A 76 -10.38 -14.68 -21.21
N ILE A 77 -11.28 -15.46 -21.83
CA ILE A 77 -11.17 -16.91 -21.84
C ILE A 77 -9.95 -17.43 -22.62
N ASN A 78 -9.71 -16.87 -23.81
CA ASN A 78 -8.54 -17.23 -24.62
C ASN A 78 -7.24 -16.92 -23.90
N PHE A 79 -7.16 -15.76 -23.24
CA PHE A 79 -6.00 -15.40 -22.42
C PHE A 79 -5.77 -16.42 -21.28
N LEU A 80 -6.81 -16.72 -20.51
CA LEU A 80 -6.71 -17.67 -19.40
C LEU A 80 -6.28 -19.06 -19.88
N MET A 81 -6.83 -19.54 -20.99
CA MET A 81 -6.44 -20.83 -21.59
C MET A 81 -5.00 -20.81 -22.11
N ARG A 82 -4.60 -19.75 -22.82
CA ARG A 82 -3.26 -19.60 -23.38
C ARG A 82 -2.19 -19.50 -22.29
N SER A 83 -2.44 -18.71 -21.26
CA SER A 83 -1.48 -18.44 -20.18
C SER A 83 -1.33 -19.63 -19.24
N SER A 84 -2.46 -20.26 -18.85
CA SER A 84 -2.44 -21.38 -17.90
C SER A 84 -2.28 -22.77 -18.54
N GLY A 85 -2.54 -22.91 -19.85
CA GLY A 85 -2.60 -24.19 -20.54
C GLY A 85 -3.78 -25.07 -20.11
N LYS A 86 -4.78 -24.51 -19.42
CA LYS A 86 -5.98 -25.24 -18.94
C LYS A 86 -7.11 -25.20 -19.97
N GLU A 87 -7.98 -26.20 -19.86
CA GLU A 87 -9.23 -26.28 -20.62
C GLU A 87 -10.21 -25.17 -20.25
N GLU A 88 -11.05 -24.78 -21.20
CA GLU A 88 -12.04 -23.70 -21.06
C GLU A 88 -12.91 -23.85 -19.80
N TRP A 89 -13.42 -25.06 -19.53
CA TRP A 89 -14.28 -25.31 -18.38
C TRP A 89 -13.58 -25.06 -17.04
N ALA A 90 -12.27 -25.32 -16.97
CA ALA A 90 -11.48 -25.11 -15.75
C ALA A 90 -11.21 -23.62 -15.54
N CYS A 91 -10.86 -22.91 -16.62
CA CYS A 91 -10.73 -21.45 -16.63
C CYS A 91 -12.04 -20.78 -16.21
N ALA A 92 -13.17 -21.16 -16.83
CA ALA A 92 -14.49 -20.61 -16.54
C ALA A 92 -14.94 -20.90 -15.09
N LYS A 93 -14.65 -22.10 -14.57
CA LYS A 93 -14.98 -22.46 -13.19
C LYS A 93 -14.25 -21.56 -12.18
N LEU A 94 -12.95 -21.36 -12.35
CA LEU A 94 -12.18 -20.50 -11.44
C LEU A 94 -12.55 -19.04 -11.62
N ALA A 95 -12.72 -18.59 -12.87
CA ALA A 95 -13.17 -17.24 -13.18
C ALA A 95 -14.51 -16.91 -12.51
N GLY A 96 -15.47 -17.85 -12.52
CA GLY A 96 -16.75 -17.68 -11.84
C GLY A 96 -16.64 -17.52 -10.32
N GLN A 97 -15.62 -18.08 -9.67
CA GLN A 97 -15.36 -17.85 -8.24
C GLN A 97 -14.91 -16.42 -7.93
N PHE A 98 -14.36 -15.72 -8.93
CA PHE A 98 -13.95 -14.31 -8.86
C PHE A 98 -15.01 -13.37 -9.46
N ASP A 99 -16.27 -13.82 -9.56
CA ASP A 99 -17.39 -13.07 -10.10
C ASP A 99 -17.15 -12.58 -11.56
N LEU A 100 -16.44 -13.41 -12.35
CA LEU A 100 -16.32 -13.24 -13.80
C LEU A 100 -17.42 -14.06 -14.48
N LYS A 101 -18.47 -13.37 -14.94
CA LYS A 101 -19.65 -13.97 -15.58
C LYS A 101 -19.32 -14.48 -16.98
N HIS A 102 -20.12 -15.43 -17.46
CA HIS A 102 -19.90 -16.08 -18.76
C HIS A 102 -19.83 -15.09 -19.94
N GLU A 103 -20.69 -14.08 -19.98
CA GLU A 103 -20.69 -13.03 -21.02
C GLU A 103 -19.37 -12.24 -21.05
N GLN A 104 -18.74 -12.08 -19.88
CA GLN A 104 -17.51 -11.33 -19.75
C GLN A 104 -16.29 -12.16 -20.20
N LEU A 105 -16.39 -13.50 -20.14
CA LEU A 105 -15.33 -14.40 -20.60
C LEU A 105 -15.08 -14.28 -22.12
N THR A 106 -16.12 -14.00 -22.89
CA THR A 106 -16.05 -13.77 -24.34
C THR A 106 -15.72 -12.33 -24.74
N THR A 107 -15.59 -11.44 -23.77
CA THR A 107 -15.30 -10.01 -24.01
C THR A 107 -13.80 -9.74 -24.00
N LYS A 108 -13.35 -8.74 -24.77
CA LYS A 108 -11.93 -8.32 -24.87
C LYS A 108 -11.42 -7.71 -23.56
N ILE A 109 -10.21 -8.09 -23.14
CA ILE A 109 -9.63 -7.67 -21.86
C ILE A 109 -9.43 -6.15 -21.78
N GLY A 110 -9.01 -5.52 -22.88
CA GLY A 110 -8.78 -4.09 -22.97
C GLY A 110 -10.02 -3.22 -22.77
N SER A 111 -11.22 -3.78 -22.95
CA SER A 111 -12.48 -3.05 -22.74
C SER A 111 -12.92 -2.95 -21.28
N PHE A 112 -12.30 -3.74 -20.40
CA PHE A 112 -12.66 -3.80 -18.99
C PHE A 112 -12.00 -2.70 -18.16
N SER A 113 -12.59 -2.39 -17.01
CA SER A 113 -11.97 -1.52 -16.01
C SER A 113 -10.71 -2.18 -15.41
N GLY A 114 -9.77 -1.37 -14.91
CA GLY A 114 -8.54 -1.89 -14.30
C GLY A 114 -8.79 -2.87 -13.15
N GLY A 115 -9.88 -2.71 -12.39
CA GLY A 115 -10.26 -3.66 -11.34
C GLY A 115 -10.65 -5.03 -11.88
N TYR A 116 -11.37 -5.06 -12.99
CA TYR A 116 -11.73 -6.31 -13.65
C TYR A 116 -10.53 -6.98 -14.33
N GLN A 117 -9.66 -6.19 -14.96
CA GLN A 117 -8.38 -6.70 -15.50
C GLN A 117 -7.53 -7.35 -14.40
N MET A 118 -7.50 -6.75 -13.21
CA MET A 118 -6.81 -7.33 -12.06
C MET A 118 -7.45 -8.65 -11.59
N ARG A 119 -8.79 -8.77 -11.58
CA ARG A 119 -9.47 -10.07 -11.32
C ARG A 119 -9.01 -11.14 -12.30
N VAL A 120 -8.92 -10.81 -13.58
CA VAL A 120 -8.43 -11.72 -14.63
C VAL A 120 -6.98 -12.15 -14.35
N LYS A 121 -6.11 -11.22 -13.94
CA LYS A 121 -4.72 -11.54 -13.53
C LYS A 121 -4.66 -12.46 -12.32
N VAL A 122 -5.49 -12.22 -11.30
CA VAL A 122 -5.55 -13.08 -10.12
C VAL A 122 -5.96 -14.49 -10.54
N VAL A 123 -7.02 -14.62 -11.34
CA VAL A 123 -7.49 -15.93 -11.85
C VAL A 123 -6.40 -16.62 -12.66
N ASP A 124 -5.73 -15.90 -13.56
CA ASP A 124 -4.61 -16.42 -14.36
C ASP A 124 -3.50 -17.04 -13.48
N VAL A 125 -3.02 -16.27 -12.51
CA VAL A 125 -1.97 -16.75 -11.59
C VAL A 125 -2.44 -17.96 -10.81
N LEU A 126 -3.70 -18.02 -10.39
CA LEU A 126 -4.23 -19.16 -9.65
C LEU A 126 -4.43 -20.42 -10.50
N LEU A 127 -4.68 -20.29 -11.80
CA LEU A 127 -4.77 -21.43 -12.71
C LEU A 127 -3.44 -22.20 -12.84
N THR A 128 -2.31 -21.56 -12.50
CA THR A 128 -0.99 -22.20 -12.46
C THR A 128 -0.78 -23.12 -11.23
N ASP A 129 -1.79 -23.24 -10.36
CA ASP A 129 -1.75 -24.03 -9.12
C ASP A 129 -0.54 -23.67 -8.22
N PRO A 130 -0.31 -22.38 -7.89
CA PRO A 130 0.86 -21.97 -7.14
C PRO A 130 0.79 -22.44 -5.69
N ASN A 131 1.94 -22.75 -5.10
CA ASN A 131 2.08 -23.01 -3.65
C ASN A 131 2.80 -21.86 -2.91
N LEU A 132 3.37 -20.91 -3.65
CA LEU A 132 3.88 -19.64 -3.15
C LEU A 132 3.31 -18.49 -3.99
N LEU A 133 2.62 -17.54 -3.37
CA LEU A 133 2.14 -16.33 -4.06
C LEU A 133 3.00 -15.11 -3.69
N LEU A 134 3.35 -14.32 -4.70
CA LEU A 134 3.95 -13.00 -4.55
C LEU A 134 2.94 -11.98 -5.08
N LEU A 135 2.48 -11.07 -4.23
CA LEU A 135 1.42 -10.12 -4.57
C LEU A 135 1.91 -8.69 -4.34
N ASP A 136 2.21 -7.97 -5.43
CA ASP A 136 2.73 -6.60 -5.37
C ASP A 136 1.61 -5.58 -5.54
N GLU A 137 1.16 -5.01 -4.41
CA GLU A 137 0.06 -4.05 -4.30
C GLU A 137 -1.22 -4.49 -5.05
N PRO A 138 -1.76 -5.69 -4.75
CA PRO A 138 -2.87 -6.25 -5.51
C PRO A 138 -4.20 -5.52 -5.28
N THR A 139 -4.31 -4.68 -4.24
CA THR A 139 -5.51 -3.91 -3.92
C THR A 139 -5.63 -2.62 -4.74
N ASN A 140 -4.55 -2.19 -5.41
CA ASN A 140 -4.58 -0.99 -6.23
C ASN A 140 -5.58 -1.15 -7.38
N TYR A 141 -6.43 -0.14 -7.58
CA TYR A 141 -7.47 -0.10 -8.63
C TYR A 141 -8.59 -1.15 -8.48
N LEU A 142 -8.61 -1.92 -7.39
CA LEU A 142 -9.74 -2.79 -7.08
C LEU A 142 -10.90 -2.01 -6.46
N ASP A 143 -12.12 -2.43 -6.79
CA ASP A 143 -13.30 -2.04 -6.03
C ASP A 143 -13.39 -2.84 -4.73
N LEU A 144 -14.24 -2.38 -3.80
CA LEU A 144 -14.39 -3.00 -2.49
C LEU A 144 -14.83 -4.47 -2.60
N SER A 145 -15.73 -4.79 -3.54
CA SER A 145 -16.21 -6.15 -3.77
C SER A 145 -15.08 -7.10 -4.18
N THR A 146 -14.15 -6.67 -5.06
CA THR A 146 -12.97 -7.48 -5.40
C THR A 146 -12.00 -7.61 -4.24
N ILE A 147 -11.77 -6.54 -3.48
CA ILE A 147 -10.86 -6.57 -2.32
C ILE A 147 -11.32 -7.62 -1.32
N LEU A 148 -12.62 -7.63 -0.98
CA LEU A 148 -13.20 -8.60 -0.06
C LEU A 148 -13.09 -10.04 -0.59
N LEU A 149 -13.26 -10.23 -1.89
CA LEU A 149 -13.10 -11.54 -2.52
C LEU A 149 -11.65 -12.05 -2.46
N LEU A 150 -10.69 -11.18 -2.77
CA LEU A 150 -9.27 -11.51 -2.66
C LEU A 150 -8.87 -11.78 -1.21
N GLU A 151 -9.41 -11.00 -0.26
CA GLU A 151 -9.21 -11.21 1.18
C GLU A 151 -9.67 -12.61 1.60
N GLN A 152 -10.91 -12.98 1.25
CA GLN A 152 -11.49 -14.29 1.54
C GLN A 152 -10.67 -15.41 0.89
N PHE A 153 -10.21 -15.22 -0.34
CA PHE A 153 -9.35 -16.16 -1.03
C PHE A 153 -8.02 -16.38 -0.29
N LEU A 154 -7.32 -15.30 0.07
CA LEU A 154 -6.03 -15.39 0.77
C LEU A 154 -6.15 -15.99 2.17
N GLN A 155 -7.26 -15.75 2.87
CA GLN A 155 -7.55 -16.40 4.16
C GLN A 155 -7.73 -17.92 4.03
N GLN A 156 -8.26 -18.39 2.89
CA GLN A 156 -8.49 -19.82 2.65
C GLN A 156 -7.33 -20.50 1.91
N PHE A 157 -6.39 -19.73 1.37
CA PHE A 157 -5.25 -20.25 0.62
C PHE A 157 -4.37 -21.12 1.52
N SER A 158 -4.13 -22.35 1.10
CA SER A 158 -3.35 -23.33 1.88
C SER A 158 -1.84 -23.27 1.62
N GLY A 159 -1.40 -22.46 0.66
CA GLY A 159 0.02 -22.24 0.37
C GLY A 159 0.60 -21.11 1.20
N SER A 160 1.81 -20.67 0.85
CA SER A 160 2.43 -19.49 1.46
C SER A 160 2.28 -18.28 0.57
N PHE A 161 2.28 -17.07 1.13
CA PHE A 161 2.30 -15.87 0.31
C PHE A 161 3.07 -14.72 0.95
N LEU A 162 3.65 -13.89 0.08
CA LEU A 162 4.19 -12.59 0.43
C LEU A 162 3.32 -11.53 -0.22
N LEU A 163 2.84 -10.60 0.60
CA LEU A 163 1.91 -9.56 0.19
C LEU A 163 2.51 -8.19 0.49
N ILE A 164 2.73 -7.39 -0.55
CA ILE A 164 3.02 -5.96 -0.43
C ILE A 164 1.69 -5.23 -0.53
N SER A 165 1.32 -4.45 0.48
CA SER A 165 0.15 -3.58 0.42
C SER A 165 0.33 -2.34 1.29
N HIS A 166 -0.23 -1.23 0.84
CA HIS A 166 -0.43 -0.03 1.66
C HIS A 166 -1.70 -0.08 2.52
N ASP A 167 -2.59 -1.05 2.30
CA ASP A 167 -3.80 -1.24 3.07
C ASP A 167 -3.52 -2.04 4.35
N ARG A 168 -3.60 -1.34 5.49
CA ARG A 168 -3.34 -1.93 6.81
C ARG A 168 -4.40 -2.93 7.22
N GLU A 169 -5.66 -2.66 6.89
CA GLU A 169 -6.77 -3.53 7.26
C GLU A 169 -6.68 -4.83 6.47
N PHE A 170 -6.39 -4.73 5.17
CA PHE A 170 -6.15 -5.90 4.32
C PHE A 170 -4.97 -6.76 4.82
N LEU A 171 -3.84 -6.13 5.17
CA LEU A 171 -2.69 -6.85 5.74
C LEU A 171 -3.04 -7.54 7.07
N ASN A 172 -3.75 -6.86 7.98
CA ASN A 172 -4.14 -7.45 9.26
C ASN A 172 -5.07 -8.66 9.12
N LYS A 173 -5.97 -8.63 8.14
CA LYS A 173 -6.94 -9.71 7.92
C LYS A 173 -6.37 -10.91 7.16
N THR A 174 -5.26 -10.75 6.44
CA THR A 174 -4.70 -11.79 5.57
C THR A 174 -3.36 -12.33 6.07
N CYS A 175 -2.49 -11.48 6.63
CA CYS A 175 -1.14 -11.85 7.03
C CYS A 175 -1.04 -12.18 8.52
N THR A 176 -0.22 -13.18 8.84
CA THR A 176 0.07 -13.61 10.22
C THR A 176 1.43 -13.16 10.72
N SER A 177 2.26 -12.63 9.82
CA SER A 177 3.62 -12.17 10.09
C SER A 177 3.98 -11.00 9.19
N ILE A 178 4.96 -10.21 9.61
CA ILE A 178 5.39 -8.99 8.91
C ILE A 178 6.89 -9.05 8.63
N LEU A 179 7.25 -8.73 7.40
CA LEU A 179 8.61 -8.40 7.00
C LEU A 179 8.68 -6.90 6.74
N GLU A 180 9.31 -6.16 7.64
CA GLU A 180 9.61 -4.75 7.38
C GLU A 180 10.93 -4.61 6.63
N ILE A 181 10.93 -3.78 5.59
CA ILE A 181 12.15 -3.29 4.93
C ILE A 181 12.23 -1.78 5.18
N ALA A 182 13.13 -1.37 6.07
CA ALA A 182 13.34 0.02 6.47
C ALA A 182 14.79 0.29 6.84
N HIS A 183 15.27 1.51 6.58
CA HIS A 183 16.64 1.93 6.90
C HIS A 183 17.73 0.94 6.41
N ARG A 184 17.54 0.35 5.22
CA ARG A 184 18.45 -0.62 4.60
C ARG A 184 18.55 -1.96 5.34
N LYS A 185 17.68 -2.20 6.32
CA LYS A 185 17.60 -3.46 7.08
C LYS A 185 16.25 -4.12 6.84
N SER A 186 16.22 -5.43 6.99
CA SER A 186 14.99 -6.19 7.05
C SER A 186 14.72 -6.67 8.46
N THR A 187 13.50 -6.53 8.96
CA THR A 187 13.07 -7.06 10.26
C THR A 187 11.88 -7.98 10.05
N TYR A 188 12.04 -9.26 10.35
CA TYR A 188 10.93 -10.21 10.38
C TYR A 188 10.29 -10.23 11.77
N PHE A 189 8.96 -10.18 11.81
CA PHE A 189 8.16 -10.17 13.03
C PHE A 189 7.04 -11.21 12.89
N PRO A 190 7.03 -12.29 13.70
CA PRO A 190 6.12 -13.43 13.54
C PRO A 190 4.74 -13.19 14.14
N GLN A 191 4.18 -12.00 13.90
CA GLN A 191 2.92 -11.51 14.47
C GLN A 191 2.28 -10.52 13.51
N THR A 192 1.02 -10.16 13.76
CA THR A 192 0.21 -9.29 12.91
C THR A 192 0.79 -7.86 12.80
N LEU A 193 0.32 -7.10 11.80
CA LEU A 193 0.75 -5.70 11.63
C LEU A 193 0.36 -4.83 12.82
N GLU A 194 -0.82 -5.01 13.40
CA GLU A 194 -1.23 -4.29 14.61
C GLU A 194 -0.29 -4.52 15.79
N GLU A 195 0.05 -5.78 16.09
CA GLU A 195 1.00 -6.13 17.15
C GLU A 195 2.39 -5.56 16.87
N TYR A 196 2.83 -5.61 15.61
CA TYR A 196 4.10 -5.03 15.19
C TYR A 196 4.16 -3.51 15.38
N LEU A 197 3.11 -2.80 14.99
CA LEU A 197 3.01 -1.35 15.17
C LEU A 197 2.97 -0.98 16.66
N ALA A 198 2.23 -1.73 17.48
CA ALA A 198 2.20 -1.53 18.93
C ALA A 198 3.59 -1.75 19.55
N TYR A 199 4.29 -2.81 19.13
CA TYR A 199 5.67 -3.08 19.55
C TYR A 199 6.61 -1.92 19.19
N LYS A 200 6.50 -1.36 17.98
CA LYS A 200 7.30 -0.19 17.57
C LYS A 200 7.07 1.04 18.44
N VAL A 201 5.81 1.36 18.73
CA VAL A 201 5.46 2.49 19.60
C VAL A 201 6.06 2.30 20.99
N GLN A 202 5.95 1.09 21.56
CA GLN A 202 6.53 0.78 22.86
C GLN A 202 8.07 0.92 22.87
N GLN A 203 8.74 0.42 21.83
CA GLN A 203 10.19 0.57 21.69
C GLN A 203 10.62 2.03 21.59
N GLU A 204 9.90 2.83 20.80
CA GLU A 204 10.17 4.26 20.67
C GLU A 204 9.98 5.00 22.00
N GLU A 205 8.88 4.72 22.72
CA GLU A 205 8.65 5.30 24.04
C GLU A 205 9.71 4.92 25.06
N PHE A 206 10.10 3.65 25.08
CA PHE A 206 11.14 3.14 25.97
C PHE A 206 12.48 3.83 25.67
N ALA A 207 12.88 3.90 24.40
CA ALA A 207 14.10 4.58 23.97
C ALA A 207 14.07 6.08 24.32
N LYS A 208 12.94 6.77 24.14
CA LYS A 208 12.76 8.18 24.57
C LYS A 208 12.94 8.36 26.07
N ARG A 209 12.32 7.49 26.89
CA ARG A 209 12.44 7.54 28.36
C ARG A 209 13.86 7.25 28.80
N TYR A 210 14.51 6.24 28.23
CA TYR A 210 15.89 5.87 28.49
C TYR A 210 16.85 7.03 28.14
N ASN A 211 16.74 7.59 26.93
CA ASN A 211 17.58 8.71 26.49
C ASN A 211 17.38 9.95 27.35
N LYS A 212 16.14 10.26 27.77
CA LYS A 212 15.88 11.37 28.70
C LYS A 212 16.57 11.17 30.04
N LYS A 213 16.59 9.94 30.57
CA LYS A 213 17.28 9.58 31.82
C LYS A 213 18.79 9.74 31.67
N ILE A 214 19.37 9.15 30.61
CA ILE A 214 20.80 9.25 30.29
C ILE A 214 21.23 10.70 30.09
N ALA A 215 20.47 11.51 29.34
CA ALA A 215 20.77 12.91 29.11
C ALA A 215 20.71 13.77 30.39
N LYS A 216 19.87 13.40 31.38
CA LYS A 216 19.85 14.06 32.70
C LYS A 216 21.10 13.70 33.51
N GLU A 217 21.50 12.43 33.47
CA GLU A 217 22.68 11.93 34.17
C GLU A 217 23.98 12.50 33.58
N GLN A 218 24.11 12.52 32.25
CA GLN A 218 25.21 13.16 31.53
C GLN A 218 25.34 14.65 31.92
N ARG A 219 24.23 15.41 31.93
CA ARG A 219 24.26 16.82 32.37
C ARG A 219 24.73 16.99 33.81
N HIS A 220 24.28 16.12 34.72
CA HIS A 220 24.71 16.16 36.11
C HIS A 220 26.21 15.88 36.25
N LEU A 221 26.70 14.80 35.64
CA LEU A 221 28.12 14.42 35.64
C LEU A 221 28.99 15.50 34.99
N GLN A 222 28.57 16.05 33.85
CA GLN A 222 29.27 17.14 33.16
C GLN A 222 29.39 18.36 34.07
N SER A 223 28.30 18.78 34.73
CA SER A 223 28.33 19.92 35.65
C SER A 223 29.27 19.74 36.84
N PHE A 224 29.52 18.49 37.26
CA PHE A 224 30.46 18.17 38.31
C PHE A 224 31.90 18.24 37.79
N VAL A 225 32.15 17.67 36.60
CA VAL A 225 33.44 17.76 35.93
C VAL A 225 33.81 19.23 35.71
N ASP A 226 32.93 20.04 35.13
CA ASP A 226 33.19 21.45 34.81
C ASP A 226 33.52 22.28 36.06
N ARG A 227 32.80 22.06 37.18
CA ARG A 227 33.01 22.77 38.44
C ARG A 227 34.31 22.42 39.15
N PHE A 228 34.82 21.21 38.98
CA PHE A 228 35.93 20.69 39.78
C PHE A 228 37.19 20.34 38.98
N ARG A 229 37.18 20.50 37.64
CA ARG A 229 38.31 20.22 36.75
C ARG A 229 39.59 20.99 37.09
N TYR A 230 39.47 22.20 37.63
CA TYR A 230 40.61 23.08 37.95
C TYR A 230 41.06 23.05 39.42
N LYS A 231 40.41 22.25 40.28
CA LYS A 231 40.79 22.10 41.70
C LYS A 231 41.64 20.84 41.89
N ALA A 232 42.91 21.03 42.25
CA ALA A 232 43.88 19.93 42.45
C ALA A 232 43.37 18.84 43.44
N SER A 233 42.67 19.22 44.50
CA SER A 233 42.14 18.29 45.51
C SER A 233 41.00 17.39 45.03
N LYS A 234 40.34 17.73 43.91
CA LYS A 234 39.19 17.00 43.35
C LYS A 234 39.44 16.45 41.95
N ALA A 235 40.66 16.59 41.43
CA ALA A 235 41.05 16.16 40.08
C ALA A 235 40.80 14.67 39.81
N SER A 236 41.16 13.78 40.75
CA SER A 236 40.91 12.34 40.62
C SER A 236 39.41 11.98 40.57
N GLN A 237 38.58 12.68 41.36
CA GLN A 237 37.12 12.50 41.33
C GLN A 237 36.52 13.01 40.02
N ALA A 238 37.00 14.15 39.49
CA ALA A 238 36.57 14.67 38.21
C ALA A 238 36.96 13.73 37.05
N GLN A 239 38.19 13.18 37.04
CA GLN A 239 38.61 12.19 36.04
C GLN A 239 37.78 10.91 36.08
N SER A 240 37.42 10.41 37.27
CA SER A 240 36.55 9.23 37.42
C SER A 240 35.14 9.50 36.85
N LYS A 241 34.58 10.68 37.11
CA LYS A 241 33.27 11.09 36.57
C LYS A 241 33.29 11.29 35.06
N LEU A 242 34.39 11.75 34.51
CA LEU A 242 34.61 11.87 33.06
C LEU A 242 34.60 10.50 32.38
N LYS A 243 35.29 9.50 32.95
CA LYS A 243 35.22 8.10 32.49
C LYS A 243 33.83 7.48 32.62
N GLN A 244 33.05 7.86 33.63
CA GLN A 244 31.65 7.42 33.74
C GLN A 244 30.79 7.99 32.62
N LEU A 245 31.02 9.25 32.26
CA LEU A 245 30.30 9.94 31.19
C LEU A 245 30.55 9.30 29.83
N GLU A 246 31.78 8.91 29.53
CA GLU A 246 32.17 8.20 28.29
C GLU A 246 31.47 6.84 28.13
N LYS A 247 31.06 6.20 29.25
CA LYS A 247 30.37 4.90 29.23
C LYS A 247 28.85 5.03 29.07
N LEU A 248 28.28 6.22 29.25
CA LEU A 248 26.85 6.45 29.10
C LEU A 248 26.49 6.57 27.62
N GLN A 249 25.86 5.53 27.08
CA GLN A 249 25.38 5.52 25.70
C GLN A 249 23.86 5.70 25.65
N THR A 250 23.39 6.47 24.69
CA THR A 250 21.96 6.59 24.36
C THR A 250 21.55 5.46 23.43
N MET A 251 20.28 5.07 23.50
CA MET A 251 19.68 4.20 22.48
C MET A 251 19.45 5.03 21.21
N GLU A 252 19.75 4.46 20.06
CA GLU A 252 19.38 5.09 18.78
C GLU A 252 17.86 5.03 18.63
N ILE A 253 17.24 6.21 18.53
CA ILE A 253 15.85 6.33 18.08
C ILE A 253 15.95 6.58 16.59
N ALA A 254 15.43 5.65 15.78
CA ALA A 254 15.29 5.89 14.35
C ALA A 254 14.59 7.24 14.16
N ALA A 255 15.26 8.17 13.47
CA ALA A 255 14.69 9.50 13.27
C ALA A 255 13.31 9.34 12.63
N PRO A 256 12.27 10.05 13.12
CA PRO A 256 10.97 9.97 12.49
C PRO A 256 11.15 10.33 11.03
N GLU A 257 10.79 9.39 10.17
CA GLU A 257 10.82 9.59 8.74
C GLU A 257 10.04 10.86 8.42
N ARG A 258 10.63 11.81 7.68
CA ARG A 258 9.98 13.09 7.37
C ARG A 258 8.58 12.81 6.80
N ILE A 259 7.56 13.08 7.61
CA ILE A 259 6.17 13.06 7.17
C ILE A 259 5.96 14.39 6.46
N SER A 260 5.52 14.35 5.22
CA SER A 260 5.05 15.55 4.53
C SER A 260 3.79 16.04 5.24
N THR A 261 3.91 17.12 6.02
CA THR A 261 2.74 17.76 6.63
C THR A 261 2.02 18.57 5.56
N ILE A 262 0.91 18.02 5.07
CA ILE A 262 0.01 18.75 4.17
C ILE A 262 -0.80 19.71 5.04
N HIS A 263 -0.61 21.01 4.81
CA HIS A 263 -1.42 22.05 5.47
C HIS A 263 -2.67 22.27 4.62
N ILE A 264 -3.82 21.83 5.15
CA ILE A 264 -5.10 22.10 4.51
C ILE A 264 -5.45 23.58 4.76
N PRO A 265 -5.77 24.36 3.71
CA PRO A 265 -6.16 25.76 3.89
C PRO A 265 -7.43 25.86 4.73
N LEU A 266 -7.44 26.78 5.70
CA LEU A 266 -8.62 27.02 6.53
C LEU A 266 -9.74 27.64 5.70
N VAL A 267 -10.87 26.93 5.62
CA VAL A 267 -12.11 27.46 5.03
C VAL A 267 -12.91 28.13 6.14
N LYS A 268 -13.39 29.36 5.91
CA LYS A 268 -14.26 30.04 6.88
C LYS A 268 -15.58 29.25 6.99
N ASP A 269 -15.90 28.77 8.19
CA ASP A 269 -17.16 28.08 8.44
C ASP A 269 -18.34 29.00 8.14
N LYS A 270 -19.14 28.60 7.14
CA LYS A 270 -20.41 29.23 6.80
C LYS A 270 -21.47 28.15 6.85
N LYS A 271 -22.62 28.46 7.45
CA LYS A 271 -23.80 27.59 7.41
C LYS A 271 -24.47 27.67 6.02
N GLY A 272 -25.21 26.62 5.67
CA GLY A 272 -26.02 26.53 4.46
C GLY A 272 -25.49 25.53 3.45
N THR A 273 -26.20 25.42 2.33
CA THR A 273 -25.94 24.41 1.30
C THR A 273 -24.65 24.68 0.53
N ALA A 274 -23.90 23.61 0.30
CA ALA A 274 -22.72 23.59 -0.55
C ALA A 274 -23.05 23.22 -1.99
N LEU A 275 -23.80 22.15 -2.19
CA LEU A 275 -24.18 21.64 -3.51
C LEU A 275 -25.62 21.12 -3.46
N SER A 276 -26.44 21.51 -4.44
CA SER A 276 -27.74 20.91 -4.70
C SER A 276 -27.73 20.26 -6.07
N VAL A 277 -28.12 18.99 -6.14
CA VAL A 277 -28.25 18.24 -7.39
C VAL A 277 -29.67 17.75 -7.51
N GLU A 278 -30.34 18.07 -8.61
CA GLU A 278 -31.76 17.77 -8.84
C GLU A 278 -31.95 17.05 -10.18
N SER A 279 -32.51 15.83 -10.12
CA SER A 279 -32.81 14.94 -11.25
C SER A 279 -31.71 14.89 -12.32
N LEU A 280 -30.46 14.83 -11.87
CA LEU A 280 -29.30 14.90 -12.75
C LEU A 280 -29.14 13.59 -13.53
N THR A 281 -29.05 13.71 -14.85
CA THR A 281 -28.70 12.61 -15.75
C THR A 281 -27.31 12.85 -16.30
N ILE A 282 -26.41 11.91 -16.02
CA ILE A 282 -25.00 11.96 -16.40
C ILE A 282 -24.68 10.91 -17.45
N GLY A 283 -23.76 11.23 -18.34
CA GLY A 283 -23.32 10.31 -19.37
C GLY A 283 -22.63 11.02 -20.51
N TYR A 284 -22.43 10.28 -21.59
CA TYR A 284 -21.90 10.76 -22.85
C TYR A 284 -23.05 10.84 -23.88
N PRO A 285 -22.90 11.55 -25.01
CA PRO A 285 -24.00 11.81 -25.95
C PRO A 285 -24.82 10.58 -26.36
N ASN A 286 -24.21 9.40 -26.42
CA ASN A 286 -24.86 8.14 -26.81
C ASN A 286 -24.90 7.09 -25.68
N ASN A 287 -24.55 7.44 -24.45
CA ASN A 287 -24.50 6.49 -23.34
C ASN A 287 -24.86 7.16 -22.01
N VAL A 288 -26.06 6.87 -21.51
CA VAL A 288 -26.51 7.31 -20.18
C VAL A 288 -25.84 6.43 -19.13
N VAL A 289 -25.09 7.04 -18.23
CA VAL A 289 -24.35 6.34 -17.17
C VAL A 289 -25.17 6.23 -15.90
N ALA A 290 -25.83 7.31 -15.48
CA ALA A 290 -26.79 7.32 -14.39
C ALA A 290 -27.87 8.37 -14.65
N ALA A 291 -29.10 8.09 -14.22
CA ALA A 291 -30.25 8.96 -14.39
C ALA A 291 -30.93 9.23 -13.05
N ASP A 292 -31.64 10.36 -12.97
CA ASP A 292 -32.41 10.80 -11.79
C ASP A 292 -31.61 10.89 -10.48
N VAL A 293 -30.37 11.35 -10.57
CA VAL A 293 -29.52 11.54 -9.39
C VAL A 293 -29.93 12.83 -8.66
N THR A 294 -30.42 12.68 -7.42
CA THR A 294 -30.85 13.81 -6.58
C THR A 294 -30.22 13.70 -5.19
N PHE A 295 -29.49 14.74 -4.78
CA PHE A 295 -28.91 14.83 -3.43
C PHE A 295 -28.50 16.27 -3.10
N HIS A 296 -28.32 16.53 -1.80
CA HIS A 296 -27.88 17.82 -1.29
C HIS A 296 -26.70 17.61 -0.34
N ILE A 297 -25.74 18.53 -0.36
CA ILE A 297 -24.57 18.53 0.53
C ILE A 297 -24.53 19.88 1.23
N ASP A 298 -24.47 19.87 2.56
CA ASP A 298 -24.30 21.06 3.37
C ASP A 298 -22.82 21.41 3.60
N ARG A 299 -22.55 22.67 3.91
CA ARG A 299 -21.17 23.14 4.18
C ARG A 299 -20.60 22.46 5.42
N GLY A 300 -19.39 21.94 5.28
CA GLY A 300 -18.68 21.23 6.34
C GLY A 300 -18.95 19.72 6.35
N GLU A 301 -19.92 19.24 5.56
CA GLU A 301 -20.15 17.81 5.41
C GLU A 301 -19.02 17.12 4.65
N ARG A 302 -18.76 15.88 5.04
CA ARG A 302 -17.79 14.99 4.39
C ARG A 302 -18.57 13.84 3.78
N VAL A 303 -18.73 13.87 2.47
CA VAL A 303 -19.50 12.88 1.73
C VAL A 303 -18.55 11.98 0.94
N ALA A 304 -18.73 10.68 1.06
CA ALA A 304 -18.02 9.69 0.27
C ALA A 304 -18.94 9.12 -0.82
N ILE A 305 -18.49 9.15 -2.07
CA ILE A 305 -19.19 8.50 -3.18
C ILE A 305 -18.57 7.11 -3.35
N VAL A 306 -19.36 6.08 -3.05
CA VAL A 306 -18.95 4.68 -3.12
C VAL A 306 -19.72 3.95 -4.22
N GLY A 307 -19.13 2.88 -4.74
CA GLY A 307 -19.71 2.05 -5.80
C GLY A 307 -18.61 1.30 -6.53
N ASP A 308 -18.97 0.34 -7.39
CA ASP A 308 -18.01 -0.43 -8.16
C ASP A 308 -17.34 0.42 -9.26
N ASN A 309 -16.24 -0.08 -9.81
CA ASN A 309 -15.55 0.60 -10.91
C ASN A 309 -16.42 0.55 -12.18
N GLY A 310 -16.48 1.67 -12.91
CA GLY A 310 -17.33 1.80 -14.10
C GLY A 310 -18.77 2.27 -13.84
N GLN A 311 -19.22 2.36 -12.58
CA GLN A 311 -20.58 2.81 -12.23
C GLN A 311 -20.79 4.35 -12.31
N GLY A 312 -19.91 5.07 -12.99
CA GLY A 312 -20.09 6.51 -13.23
C GLY A 312 -19.65 7.48 -12.13
N LYS A 313 -18.94 7.03 -11.08
CA LYS A 313 -18.42 7.92 -10.01
C LYS A 313 -17.61 9.09 -10.56
N SER A 314 -16.66 8.81 -11.45
CA SER A 314 -15.82 9.84 -12.08
C SER A 314 -16.62 10.72 -13.04
N THR A 315 -17.59 10.15 -13.76
CA THR A 315 -18.52 10.89 -14.62
C THR A 315 -19.35 11.88 -13.81
N LEU A 316 -19.88 11.47 -12.66
CA LEU A 316 -20.64 12.32 -11.74
C LEU A 316 -19.78 13.50 -11.26
N LEU A 317 -18.55 13.23 -10.80
CA LEU A 317 -17.64 14.27 -10.35
C LEU A 317 -17.26 15.25 -11.47
N LYS A 318 -17.00 14.77 -12.69
CA LYS A 318 -16.74 15.63 -13.85
C LYS A 318 -17.93 16.50 -14.20
N THR A 319 -19.15 15.95 -14.14
CA THR A 319 -20.36 16.72 -14.41
C THR A 319 -20.60 17.79 -13.35
N ILE A 320 -20.43 17.47 -12.06
CA ILE A 320 -20.54 18.43 -10.96
C ILE A 320 -19.45 19.50 -11.05
N ALA A 321 -18.22 19.14 -11.42
CA ALA A 321 -17.11 20.08 -11.61
C ALA A 321 -17.27 20.97 -12.86
N GLY A 322 -18.23 20.68 -13.74
CA GLY A 322 -18.46 21.41 -14.98
C GLY A 322 -17.56 21.00 -16.15
N GLU A 323 -16.74 19.94 -16.02
CA GLU A 323 -15.93 19.40 -17.12
C GLU A 323 -16.77 18.63 -18.15
N LEU A 324 -17.90 18.08 -17.73
CA LEU A 324 -18.81 17.33 -18.59
C LEU A 324 -20.23 17.91 -18.48
N SER A 325 -20.84 18.28 -19.60
CA SER A 325 -22.22 18.76 -19.59
C SER A 325 -23.18 17.64 -19.18
N PRO A 326 -24.16 17.89 -18.28
CA PRO A 326 -25.20 16.93 -17.99
C PRO A 326 -26.08 16.70 -19.23
N ILE A 327 -26.64 15.49 -19.35
CA ILE A 327 -27.63 15.18 -20.39
C ILE A 327 -28.97 15.88 -20.04
N SER A 328 -29.33 15.85 -18.76
CA SER A 328 -30.49 16.58 -18.21
C SER A 328 -30.32 16.80 -16.69
N GLY A 329 -31.22 17.60 -16.10
CA GLY A 329 -31.16 17.99 -14.69
C GLY A 329 -30.17 19.12 -14.41
N SER A 330 -29.93 19.42 -13.13
CA SER A 330 -29.04 20.52 -12.75
C SER A 330 -28.21 20.21 -11.50
N ALA A 331 -27.00 20.78 -11.45
CA ALA A 331 -26.13 20.78 -10.29
C ALA A 331 -25.73 22.23 -9.99
N MET A 332 -26.11 22.73 -8.82
CA MET A 332 -25.92 24.12 -8.42
C MET A 332 -25.12 24.22 -7.14
N PHE A 333 -24.02 24.97 -7.19
CA PHE A 333 -23.25 25.32 -6.00
C PHE A 333 -23.89 26.49 -5.25
N GLY A 334 -23.82 26.45 -3.93
CA GLY A 334 -24.19 27.56 -3.08
C GLY A 334 -23.30 28.80 -3.31
N PRO A 335 -23.74 30.00 -2.87
CA PRO A 335 -23.03 31.25 -3.13
C PRO A 335 -21.64 31.29 -2.47
N HIS A 336 -20.66 31.91 -3.13
CA HIS A 336 -19.28 32.02 -2.62
C HIS A 336 -18.60 30.67 -2.34
N ILE A 337 -18.81 29.68 -3.20
CA ILE A 337 -18.09 28.41 -3.18
C ILE A 337 -17.02 28.44 -4.26
N SER A 338 -15.80 28.11 -3.87
CA SER A 338 -14.71 27.82 -4.79
C SER A 338 -14.56 26.30 -4.83
N VAL A 339 -14.67 25.74 -6.03
CA VAL A 339 -14.62 24.30 -6.26
C VAL A 339 -13.20 23.95 -6.72
N GLY A 340 -12.55 23.02 -6.00
CA GLY A 340 -11.34 22.37 -6.47
C GLY A 340 -11.68 20.96 -6.94
N TYR A 341 -11.31 20.62 -8.18
CA TYR A 341 -11.48 19.28 -8.72
C TYR A 341 -10.11 18.63 -8.93
N TYR A 342 -9.95 17.39 -8.43
CA TYR A 342 -8.76 16.59 -8.63
C TYR A 342 -9.14 15.34 -9.42
N ALA A 343 -8.77 15.31 -10.70
CA ALA A 343 -9.06 14.20 -11.58
C ALA A 343 -8.15 13.00 -11.28
N GLN A 344 -8.69 11.79 -11.42
CA GLN A 344 -7.96 10.52 -11.21
C GLN A 344 -6.86 10.27 -12.25
N HIS A 345 -6.78 11.10 -13.30
CA HIS A 345 -5.64 11.19 -14.20
C HIS A 345 -5.11 12.62 -14.14
N VAL A 346 -3.90 12.78 -13.62
CA VAL A 346 -3.01 13.83 -14.10
C VAL A 346 -2.45 13.25 -15.39
N PRO A 347 -2.89 13.69 -16.60
CA PRO A 347 -2.10 13.39 -17.78
C PRO A 347 -0.72 14.00 -17.54
N GLU A 348 0.32 13.28 -17.92
CA GLU A 348 1.67 13.84 -18.06
C GLU A 348 1.56 15.13 -18.88
N MET A 349 1.47 16.28 -18.21
CA MET A 349 1.64 17.58 -18.81
C MET A 349 3.07 18.02 -18.48
N LEU A 350 3.94 17.63 -19.42
CA LEU A 350 5.24 18.20 -19.82
C LEU A 350 6.38 18.22 -18.79
#